data_AF-A0A5E6T490-F1
#
_entry.id   AF-A0A5E6T490-F1
#
_cell.length_a   1.000
_cell.length_b   1.000
_cell.length_c   1.000
_cell.angle_alpha   90.00
_cell.angle_beta   90.00
_cell.angle_gamma   90.00
#
_symmetry.space_group_name_H-M   'P 1'
#
loop_
_entity.id
_entity.type
_entity.pdbx_description
1 polymer ?
#
loop_
_entity_poly.entity_id
_entity_poly.type
_entity_poly.pdbx_seq_one_letter_code
_entity_poly.pdbx_strand_id
1 'polypeptide(L)'
;MNLQLQIQHIFSGLAFARPLFYNYPQGLRFELAEGGSDIERFLLAVSKATTVCRDLFAGEQSMVVCLRAHTCDSKFARRDLLRGLQAAGIRIPAQRSLWSERLDPDDWFEEHQPEYWLHLAFEVPLSMLQPVLWCALSGGAGVIRPSLCCGVYLFSLNQRLMVWPYDDRGMDVVGPNHALLSQLYRQHQPWLLDYDRERMDAAFATVLH
;
A
#
# COMPACT_ATOMS: atom_id res chain seq x y z
N MET A 1 -19.03 9.21 -6.25
CA MET A 1 -17.71 9.67 -5.75
C MET A 1 -16.63 9.13 -6.67
N ASN A 2 -15.74 9.99 -7.19
CA ASN A 2 -14.65 9.57 -8.07
C ASN A 2 -13.35 9.47 -7.25
N LEU A 3 -12.97 8.24 -6.88
CA LEU A 3 -11.81 7.97 -6.04
C LEU A 3 -10.49 8.34 -6.76
N GLN A 4 -10.44 8.20 -8.07
CA GLN A 4 -9.26 8.57 -8.87
C GLN A 4 -8.93 10.06 -8.67
N LEU A 5 -9.92 10.93 -8.86
CA LEU A 5 -9.72 12.38 -8.73
C LEU A 5 -9.34 12.79 -7.30
N GLN A 6 -9.93 12.14 -6.29
CA GLN A 6 -9.59 12.40 -4.89
C GLN A 6 -8.16 11.97 -4.56
N ILE A 7 -7.75 10.77 -4.98
CA ILE A 7 -6.38 10.29 -4.80
C ILE A 7 -5.40 11.21 -5.53
N GLN A 8 -5.66 11.54 -6.79
CA GLN A 8 -4.81 12.44 -7.57
C GLN A 8 -4.67 13.81 -6.90
N HIS A 9 -5.77 14.37 -6.38
CA HIS A 9 -5.77 15.68 -5.74
C HIS A 9 -5.06 15.68 -4.38
N ILE A 10 -5.38 14.73 -3.49
CA ILE A 10 -4.82 14.68 -2.12
C ILE A 10 -3.31 14.40 -2.16
N PHE A 11 -2.86 13.58 -3.09
CA PHE A 11 -1.50 13.09 -3.20
C PHE A 11 -0.70 13.77 -4.33
N SER A 12 -1.21 14.88 -4.88
CA SER A 12 -0.55 15.67 -5.94
C SER A 12 -0.06 14.84 -7.14
N GLY A 13 -0.79 13.79 -7.50
CA GLY A 13 -0.41 12.83 -8.55
C GLY A 13 0.71 11.86 -8.20
N LEU A 14 1.27 11.91 -6.98
CA LEU A 14 2.44 11.11 -6.56
C LEU A 14 2.07 9.78 -5.89
N ALA A 15 0.77 9.46 -5.73
CA ALA A 15 0.30 8.26 -5.02
C ALA A 15 0.90 6.94 -5.56
N PHE A 16 1.23 6.88 -6.85
CA PHE A 16 1.76 5.67 -7.49
C PHE A 16 3.19 5.84 -7.99
N ALA A 17 3.84 6.97 -7.69
CA ALA A 17 5.22 7.25 -8.05
C ALA A 17 6.16 6.23 -7.40
N ARG A 18 7.30 5.98 -8.06
CA ARG A 18 8.32 5.04 -7.62
C ARG A 18 9.69 5.70 -7.62
N PRO A 19 10.52 5.49 -6.57
CA PRO A 19 10.18 4.87 -5.28
C PRO A 19 9.26 5.78 -4.43
N LEU A 20 8.22 5.22 -3.80
CA LEU A 20 7.17 6.01 -3.15
C LEU A 20 7.72 6.91 -2.02
N PHE A 21 8.40 6.33 -1.03
CA PHE A 21 9.01 7.07 0.07
C PHE A 21 9.83 8.29 -0.35
N TYR A 22 10.67 8.19 -1.38
CA TYR A 22 11.53 9.32 -1.79
C TYR A 22 10.75 10.46 -2.44
N ASN A 23 9.58 10.17 -3.01
CA ASN A 23 8.65 11.19 -3.52
C ASN A 23 7.89 11.92 -2.40
N TYR A 24 7.95 11.43 -1.16
CA TYR A 24 7.38 12.07 0.02
C TYR A 24 8.47 12.35 1.06
N PRO A 25 9.09 13.54 1.07
CA PRO A 25 10.23 13.83 1.92
C PRO A 25 9.96 13.72 3.43
N GLN A 26 8.69 13.80 3.83
CA GLN A 26 8.22 13.57 5.20
C GLN A 26 7.36 12.31 5.28
N GLY A 27 7.76 11.24 4.58
CA GLY A 27 7.15 9.92 4.69
C GLY A 27 7.76 9.10 5.83
N LEU A 28 7.11 8.00 6.17
CA LEU A 28 7.67 6.95 7.02
C LEU A 28 7.88 5.68 6.20
N ARG A 29 8.98 4.99 6.50
CA ARG A 29 9.26 3.67 5.97
C ARG A 29 9.48 2.71 7.12
N PHE A 30 8.69 1.66 7.13
CA PHE A 30 8.71 0.62 8.15
C PHE A 30 9.43 -0.61 7.64
N GLU A 31 10.25 -1.20 8.52
CA GLU A 31 10.78 -2.54 8.40
C GLU A 31 9.85 -3.53 9.10
N LEU A 32 9.24 -4.40 8.31
CA LEU A 32 8.18 -5.27 8.77
C LEU A 32 8.73 -6.57 9.35
N ALA A 33 9.66 -7.24 8.68
CA ALA A 33 10.29 -8.45 9.21
C ALA A 33 11.72 -8.64 8.70
N GLU A 34 12.54 -9.21 9.58
CA GLU A 34 13.90 -9.68 9.28
C GLU A 34 14.15 -11.04 9.94
N GLY A 35 14.95 -11.89 9.29
CA GLY A 35 15.35 -13.21 9.83
C GLY A 35 14.20 -14.23 9.95
N GLY A 36 14.52 -15.45 10.37
CA GLY A 36 13.52 -16.52 10.52
C GLY A 36 12.99 -17.11 9.21
N SER A 37 12.07 -18.06 9.34
CA SER A 37 11.41 -18.73 8.20
C SER A 37 10.42 -17.81 7.49
N ASP A 38 10.03 -18.16 6.26
CA ASP A 38 9.09 -17.38 5.44
C ASP A 38 7.74 -17.15 6.14
N ILE A 39 7.26 -18.13 6.91
CA ILE A 39 6.01 -18.02 7.65
C ILE A 39 6.15 -17.07 8.84
N GLU A 40 7.25 -17.17 9.59
CA GLU A 40 7.50 -16.29 10.74
C GLU A 40 7.62 -14.83 10.31
N ARG A 41 8.37 -14.56 9.24
CA ARG A 41 8.50 -13.21 8.67
C ARG A 41 7.14 -12.66 8.24
N PHE A 42 6.39 -13.46 7.49
CA PHE A 42 5.09 -13.02 7.00
C PHE A 42 4.11 -12.72 8.14
N LEU A 43 4.02 -13.57 9.16
CA LEU A 43 3.15 -13.34 10.31
C LEU A 43 3.59 -12.10 11.11
N LEU A 44 4.90 -11.90 11.29
CA LEU A 44 5.44 -10.70 11.92
C LEU A 44 5.11 -9.44 11.13
N ALA A 45 5.27 -9.49 9.80
CA ALA A 45 4.96 -8.39 8.91
C ALA A 45 3.48 -8.01 8.95
N VAL A 46 2.58 -9.00 8.88
CA VAL A 46 1.12 -8.79 9.01
C VAL A 46 0.80 -8.18 10.37
N SER A 47 1.43 -8.65 11.44
CA SER A 47 1.22 -8.12 12.80
C SER A 47 1.63 -6.65 12.94
N LYS A 48 2.86 -6.31 12.53
CA LYS A 48 3.37 -4.93 12.58
C LYS A 48 2.56 -4.00 11.67
N ALA A 49 2.33 -4.39 10.42
CA ALA A 49 1.56 -3.59 9.47
C ALA A 49 0.13 -3.35 9.97
N THR A 50 -0.52 -4.37 10.53
CA THR A 50 -1.87 -4.24 11.11
C THR A 50 -1.88 -3.26 12.28
N THR A 51 -0.86 -3.30 13.12
CA THR A 51 -0.75 -2.39 14.27
C THR A 51 -0.61 -0.94 13.81
N VAL A 52 0.35 -0.65 12.93
CA VAL A 52 0.55 0.70 12.37
C VAL A 52 -0.71 1.20 11.64
N CYS A 53 -1.36 0.34 10.86
CA CYS A 53 -2.57 0.73 10.14
C CYS A 53 -3.76 0.97 11.07
N ARG A 54 -3.90 0.23 12.18
CA ARG A 54 -4.97 0.48 13.17
C ARG A 54 -4.83 1.88 13.78
N ASP A 55 -3.61 2.30 14.08
CA ASP A 55 -3.35 3.64 14.63
C ASP A 55 -3.55 4.73 13.56
N LEU A 56 -3.20 4.47 12.29
CA LEU A 56 -3.46 5.38 11.17
C LEU A 56 -4.96 5.58 10.91
N PHE A 57 -5.74 4.49 10.90
CA PHE A 57 -7.17 4.49 10.61
C PHE A 57 -8.04 4.66 11.87
N ALA A 58 -7.44 5.07 13.00
CA ALA A 58 -8.15 5.23 14.26
C ALA A 58 -9.34 6.20 14.10
N GLY A 59 -10.54 5.74 14.47
CA GLY A 59 -11.78 6.52 14.38
C GLY A 59 -12.49 6.47 13.02
N GLU A 60 -11.90 5.84 12.00
CA GLU A 60 -12.58 5.64 10.71
C GLU A 60 -13.46 4.38 10.72
N GLN A 61 -14.42 4.31 9.79
CA GLN A 61 -15.29 3.14 9.62
C GLN A 61 -14.88 2.30 8.41
N SER A 62 -14.19 2.92 7.47
CA SER A 62 -13.80 2.35 6.19
C SER A 62 -12.44 2.88 5.75
N MET A 63 -11.87 2.21 4.76
CA MET A 63 -10.67 2.63 4.05
C MET A 63 -10.89 2.46 2.56
N VAL A 64 -10.14 3.21 1.76
CA VAL A 64 -10.11 3.01 0.31
C VAL A 64 -8.95 2.08 -0.03
N VAL A 65 -9.22 1.02 -0.76
CA VAL A 65 -8.22 0.11 -1.32
C VAL A 65 -8.09 0.40 -2.81
N CYS A 66 -6.86 0.55 -3.30
CA CYS A 66 -6.55 0.57 -4.72
C CYS A 66 -5.69 -0.62 -5.09
N LEU A 67 -6.16 -1.43 -6.02
CA LEU A 67 -5.40 -2.51 -6.64
C LEU A 67 -4.74 -1.95 -7.91
N ARG A 68 -3.44 -2.16 -8.07
CA ARG A 68 -2.69 -1.74 -9.26
C ARG A 68 -2.06 -2.96 -9.93
N ALA A 69 -2.56 -3.31 -11.11
CA ALA A 69 -2.11 -4.48 -11.86
C ALA A 69 -1.57 -4.07 -13.23
N HIS A 70 -0.58 -4.79 -13.73
CA HIS A 70 -0.02 -4.55 -15.05
C HIS A 70 -0.90 -5.20 -16.13
N THR A 71 -1.08 -4.56 -17.29
CA THR A 71 -2.02 -5.05 -18.32
C THR A 71 -1.42 -5.92 -19.41
N CYS A 72 -0.08 -6.07 -19.51
CA CYS A 72 0.50 -7.10 -20.39
C CYS A 72 0.22 -8.51 -19.84
N ASP A 73 -0.14 -8.58 -18.55
CA ASP A 73 -0.36 -9.83 -17.85
C ASP A 73 -1.63 -10.53 -18.35
N SER A 74 -1.44 -11.79 -18.76
CA SER A 74 -2.43 -12.62 -19.48
C SER A 74 -3.81 -12.69 -18.79
N LYS A 75 -4.82 -13.24 -19.49
CA LYS A 75 -6.15 -13.54 -18.90
C LYS A 75 -6.06 -14.33 -17.58
N PHE A 76 -4.96 -15.03 -17.31
CA PHE A 76 -4.73 -15.81 -16.08
C PHE A 76 -4.45 -14.94 -14.85
N ALA A 77 -3.63 -13.88 -14.97
CA ALA A 77 -3.33 -12.98 -13.85
C ALA A 77 -4.60 -12.33 -13.27
N ARG A 78 -5.54 -11.94 -14.15
CA ARG A 78 -6.87 -11.44 -13.76
C ARG A 78 -7.71 -12.48 -13.04
N ARG A 79 -7.61 -13.76 -13.40
CA ARG A 79 -8.33 -14.84 -12.71
C ARG A 79 -7.78 -15.06 -11.30
N ASP A 80 -6.46 -15.02 -11.14
CA ASP A 80 -5.84 -15.21 -9.84
C ASP A 80 -6.10 -14.03 -8.90
N LEU A 81 -6.11 -12.80 -9.42
CA LEU A 81 -6.59 -11.62 -8.70
C LEU A 81 -8.01 -11.83 -8.15
N LEU A 82 -8.96 -12.22 -9.01
CA LEU A 82 -10.36 -12.42 -8.61
C LEU A 82 -10.52 -13.57 -7.61
N ARG A 83 -9.79 -14.68 -7.81
CA ARG A 83 -9.78 -15.81 -6.86
C ARG A 83 -9.18 -15.42 -5.52
N GLY A 84 -8.09 -14.65 -5.53
CA GLY A 84 -7.44 -14.14 -4.33
C GLY A 84 -8.38 -13.24 -3.53
N LEU A 85 -9.07 -12.31 -4.21
CA LEU A 85 -10.10 -11.47 -3.58
C LEU A 85 -11.22 -12.32 -2.98
N GLN A 86 -11.73 -13.29 -3.72
CA GLN A 86 -12.78 -14.19 -3.24
C GLN A 86 -12.33 -15.01 -2.02
N ALA A 87 -11.14 -15.60 -2.06
CA ALA A 87 -10.58 -16.39 -0.97
C ALA A 87 -10.28 -15.54 0.27
N ALA A 88 -9.90 -14.27 0.09
CA ALA A 88 -9.73 -13.30 1.17
C ALA A 88 -11.06 -12.72 1.70
N GLY A 89 -12.19 -13.05 1.07
CA GLY A 89 -13.49 -12.47 1.40
C GLY A 89 -13.66 -11.00 1.00
N ILE A 90 -12.75 -10.46 0.18
CA ILE A 90 -12.79 -9.08 -0.30
C ILE A 90 -13.74 -8.99 -1.48
N ARG A 91 -14.87 -8.30 -1.30
CA ARG A 91 -15.85 -8.05 -2.36
C ARG A 91 -15.63 -6.70 -2.98
N ILE A 92 -15.57 -6.64 -4.31
CA ILE A 92 -15.53 -5.38 -5.05
C ILE A 92 -16.96 -4.82 -5.09
N PRO A 93 -17.24 -3.63 -4.52
CA PRO A 93 -18.57 -3.04 -4.56
C PRO A 93 -18.94 -2.51 -5.95
N ALA A 94 -20.23 -2.21 -6.13
CA ALA A 94 -20.72 -1.55 -7.34
C ALA A 94 -20.11 -0.16 -7.51
N GLN A 95 -20.00 0.60 -6.42
CA GLN A 95 -19.32 1.89 -6.38
C GLN A 95 -17.80 1.69 -6.32
N ARG A 96 -17.15 1.91 -7.46
CA ARG A 96 -15.69 1.79 -7.63
C ARG A 96 -15.20 2.75 -8.70
N SER A 97 -13.90 3.03 -8.73
CA SER A 97 -13.23 3.76 -9.80
C SER A 97 -12.25 2.82 -10.50
N LEU A 98 -12.27 2.83 -11.84
CA LEU A 98 -11.40 2.03 -12.69
C LEU A 98 -10.75 2.98 -13.72
N TRP A 99 -9.43 3.01 -13.77
CA TRP A 99 -8.69 3.79 -14.75
C TRP A 99 -7.40 3.10 -15.16
N SER A 100 -6.82 3.55 -16.27
CA SER A 100 -5.55 3.05 -16.78
C SER A 100 -4.55 4.18 -16.98
N GLU A 101 -3.29 3.92 -16.66
CA GLU A 101 -2.16 4.82 -16.88
C GLU A 101 -1.18 4.15 -17.84
N ARG A 102 -0.82 4.81 -18.94
CA ARG A 102 0.14 4.28 -19.91
C ARG A 102 1.55 4.35 -19.31
N LEU A 103 2.33 3.29 -19.43
CA LEU A 103 3.75 3.30 -19.05
C LEU A 103 4.54 4.10 -20.08
N ASP A 104 5.61 4.74 -19.62
CA ASP A 104 6.61 5.33 -20.50
C ASP A 104 7.23 4.22 -21.37
N PRO A 105 7.41 4.42 -22.69
CA PRO A 105 8.10 3.48 -23.56
C PRO A 105 9.43 2.94 -23.01
N ASP A 106 10.17 3.75 -22.25
CA ASP A 106 11.45 3.34 -21.66
C ASP A 106 11.29 2.34 -20.49
N ASP A 107 10.08 2.24 -19.92
CA ASP A 107 9.72 1.35 -18.81
C ASP A 107 8.95 0.09 -19.26
N TRP A 108 8.78 -0.14 -20.56
CA TRP A 108 8.03 -1.29 -21.06
C TRP A 108 8.79 -2.60 -20.86
N PHE A 109 8.10 -3.63 -20.38
CA PHE A 109 8.61 -5.01 -20.34
C PHE A 109 8.59 -5.67 -21.73
N GLU A 110 7.67 -5.28 -22.60
CA GLU A 110 7.56 -5.72 -24.00
C GLU A 110 7.76 -4.57 -25.00
N GLU A 111 8.81 -4.66 -25.83
CA GLU A 111 9.18 -3.61 -26.80
C GLU A 111 8.14 -3.33 -27.91
N HIS A 112 7.11 -4.17 -28.04
CA HIS A 112 6.24 -4.19 -29.22
C HIS A 112 4.80 -3.75 -28.97
N GLN A 113 4.41 -3.50 -27.71
CA GLN A 113 3.06 -3.07 -27.38
C GLN A 113 3.05 -2.05 -26.23
N PRO A 114 2.16 -1.04 -26.28
CA PRO A 114 2.04 -0.10 -25.18
C PRO A 114 1.53 -0.80 -23.93
N GLU A 115 2.25 -0.62 -22.84
CA GLU A 115 1.91 -1.16 -21.54
C GLU A 115 1.09 -0.19 -20.69
N TYR A 116 0.23 -0.73 -19.82
CA TYR A 116 -0.59 0.08 -18.93
C TYR A 116 -0.61 -0.49 -17.51
N TRP A 117 -0.73 0.43 -16.55
CA TRP A 117 -1.18 0.14 -15.20
C TRP A 117 -2.69 0.26 -15.14
N LEU A 118 -3.38 -0.80 -14.73
CA LEU A 118 -4.79 -0.78 -14.41
C LEU A 118 -4.95 -0.55 -12.90
N HIS A 119 -5.77 0.44 -12.56
CA HIS A 119 -6.07 0.80 -11.18
C HIS A 119 -7.54 0.55 -10.88
N LEU A 120 -7.82 -0.19 -9.83
CA LEU A 120 -9.16 -0.45 -9.33
C LEU A 120 -9.25 0.02 -7.87
N ALA A 121 -9.93 1.15 -7.65
CA ALA A 121 -10.15 1.71 -6.32
C ALA A 121 -11.58 1.51 -5.84
N PHE A 122 -11.73 1.10 -4.59
CA PHE A 122 -13.03 0.92 -3.94
C PHE A 122 -12.91 1.02 -2.42
N GLU A 123 -14.02 1.31 -1.76
CA GLU A 123 -14.10 1.41 -0.32
C GLU A 123 -14.42 0.05 0.31
N VAL A 124 -13.79 -0.25 1.44
CA VAL A 124 -14.03 -1.45 2.26
C VAL A 124 -14.13 -1.08 3.74
N PRO A 125 -14.94 -1.79 4.55
CA PRO A 125 -14.98 -1.54 5.98
C PRO A 125 -13.64 -1.87 6.63
N LEU A 126 -13.27 -1.17 7.72
CA LEU A 126 -12.00 -1.42 8.41
C LEU A 126 -11.87 -2.83 9.00
N SER A 127 -12.97 -3.54 9.19
CA SER A 127 -12.94 -4.98 9.55
C SER A 127 -12.19 -5.84 8.52
N MET A 128 -12.03 -5.34 7.28
CA MET A 128 -11.26 -5.99 6.22
C MET A 128 -9.77 -5.62 6.21
N LEU A 129 -9.28 -4.85 7.19
CA LEU A 129 -7.88 -4.42 7.23
C LEU A 129 -6.90 -5.60 7.18
N GLN A 130 -7.08 -6.60 8.04
CA GLN A 130 -6.17 -7.74 8.10
C GLN A 130 -6.21 -8.62 6.83
N PRO A 131 -7.37 -8.98 6.26
CA PRO A 131 -7.42 -9.65 4.96
C PRO A 131 -6.74 -8.87 3.82
N VAL A 132 -6.92 -7.55 3.78
CA VAL A 132 -6.29 -6.69 2.75
C VAL A 132 -4.76 -6.66 2.94
N LEU A 133 -4.28 -6.49 4.16
CA LEU A 133 -2.84 -6.51 4.47
C LEU A 133 -2.21 -7.87 4.23
N TRP A 134 -2.90 -8.96 4.54
CA TRP A 134 -2.44 -10.31 4.19
C TRP A 134 -2.16 -10.42 2.70
N CYS A 135 -3.14 -10.02 1.88
CA CYS A 135 -3.01 -10.01 0.43
C CYS A 135 -1.87 -9.10 -0.06
N ALA A 136 -1.74 -7.90 0.52
CA ALA A 136 -0.69 -6.94 0.17
C ALA A 136 0.71 -7.49 0.45
N LEU A 137 0.89 -8.15 1.61
CA LEU A 137 2.19 -8.63 2.10
C LEU A 137 2.59 -9.99 1.54
N SER A 138 1.62 -10.79 1.06
CA SER A 138 1.87 -12.17 0.62
C SER A 138 2.84 -12.30 -0.56
N GLY A 139 3.09 -11.20 -1.28
CA GLY A 139 3.88 -11.18 -2.50
C GLY A 139 3.21 -11.95 -3.64
N GLY A 140 3.41 -11.53 -4.89
CA GLY A 140 2.70 -12.14 -6.03
C GLY A 140 3.02 -13.63 -6.25
N ALA A 141 4.30 -13.99 -6.28
CA ALA A 141 4.76 -15.33 -6.66
C ALA A 141 5.05 -16.27 -5.46
N GLY A 142 4.70 -15.87 -4.24
CA GLY A 142 5.00 -16.62 -3.02
C GLY A 142 4.12 -17.85 -2.76
N VAL A 143 4.54 -18.66 -1.78
CA VAL A 143 3.78 -19.84 -1.29
C VAL A 143 2.56 -19.41 -0.46
N ILE A 144 2.59 -18.20 0.10
CA ILE A 144 1.56 -17.66 0.99
C ILE A 144 0.34 -17.22 0.18
N ARG A 145 -0.84 -17.70 0.58
CA ARG A 145 -2.12 -17.45 -0.09
C ARG A 145 -3.20 -17.07 0.93
N PRO A 146 -4.23 -16.29 0.56
CA PRO A 146 -4.45 -15.70 -0.77
C PRO A 146 -3.49 -14.56 -1.11
N SER A 147 -3.08 -14.48 -2.39
CA SER A 147 -2.27 -13.41 -2.96
C SER A 147 -2.99 -12.85 -4.19
N LEU A 148 -2.87 -11.54 -4.40
CA LEU A 148 -3.53 -10.83 -5.50
C LEU A 148 -2.64 -10.65 -6.74
N CYS A 149 -1.34 -10.95 -6.63
CA CYS A 149 -0.36 -10.74 -7.71
C CYS A 149 -0.38 -9.30 -8.28
N CYS A 150 -0.70 -8.31 -7.45
CA CYS A 150 -0.78 -6.91 -7.85
C CYS A 150 -0.37 -6.01 -6.67
N GLY A 151 -0.09 -4.73 -6.96
CA GLY A 151 0.11 -3.74 -5.90
C GLY A 151 -1.19 -3.49 -5.15
N VAL A 152 -1.12 -3.42 -3.82
CA VAL A 152 -2.27 -3.12 -2.96
C VAL A 152 -1.93 -1.88 -2.13
N TYR A 153 -2.74 -0.84 -2.27
CA TYR A 153 -2.56 0.43 -1.60
C TYR A 153 -3.79 0.70 -0.74
N LEU A 154 -3.56 1.18 0.47
CA LEU A 154 -4.62 1.55 1.40
C LEU A 154 -4.58 3.06 1.56
N PHE A 155 -5.74 3.71 1.57
CA PHE A 155 -5.86 5.15 1.68
C PHE A 155 -6.84 5.51 2.78
N SER A 156 -6.41 6.39 3.68
CA SER A 156 -7.31 7.25 4.43
C SER A 156 -7.41 8.57 3.68
N LEU A 157 -8.52 8.79 2.97
CA LEU A 157 -8.76 10.07 2.30
C LEU A 157 -9.08 11.19 3.31
N ASN A 158 -9.63 10.82 4.48
CA ASN A 158 -9.94 11.75 5.56
C ASN A 158 -8.67 12.25 6.25
N GLN A 159 -7.80 11.31 6.67
CA GLN A 159 -6.51 11.63 7.27
C GLN A 159 -5.47 12.02 6.24
N ARG A 160 -5.77 11.91 4.94
CA ARG A 160 -4.88 12.23 3.82
C ARG A 160 -3.54 11.48 3.92
N LEU A 161 -3.59 10.21 4.28
CA LEU A 161 -2.44 9.31 4.31
C LEU A 161 -2.71 8.09 3.44
N MET A 162 -1.65 7.53 2.89
CA MET A 162 -1.67 6.27 2.18
C MET A 162 -0.61 5.33 2.73
N VAL A 163 -0.91 4.05 2.60
CA VAL A 163 -0.03 2.95 3.00
C VAL A 163 0.23 2.10 1.77
N TRP A 164 1.50 1.79 1.52
CA TRP A 164 1.87 0.83 0.50
C TRP A 164 2.83 -0.22 1.08
N PRO A 165 2.30 -1.40 1.45
CA PRO A 165 3.12 -2.56 1.76
C PRO A 165 3.73 -3.15 0.48
N TYR A 166 5.02 -3.46 0.50
CA TYR A 166 5.71 -4.04 -0.65
C TYR A 166 5.59 -5.57 -0.67
N ASP A 167 5.94 -6.16 0.47
CA ASP A 167 5.97 -7.59 0.80
C ASP A 167 6.27 -7.70 2.32
N ASP A 168 6.68 -8.86 2.81
CA ASP A 168 7.02 -9.11 4.21
C ASP A 168 8.20 -8.26 4.75
N ARG A 169 8.96 -7.58 3.88
CA ARG A 169 10.14 -6.79 4.30
C ARG A 169 9.79 -5.38 4.72
N GLY A 170 8.87 -4.70 4.02
CA GLY A 170 8.68 -3.28 4.25
C GLY A 170 7.38 -2.67 3.77
N MET A 171 7.09 -1.48 4.31
CA MET A 171 5.88 -0.71 4.05
C MET A 171 6.13 0.78 4.18
N ASP A 172 5.65 1.56 3.21
CA ASP A 172 5.65 3.01 3.29
C ASP A 172 4.33 3.54 3.82
N VAL A 173 4.39 4.59 4.64
CA VAL A 173 3.25 5.41 5.07
C VAL A 173 3.56 6.86 4.74
N VAL A 174 2.78 7.45 3.84
CA VAL A 174 3.07 8.78 3.28
C VAL A 174 1.81 9.62 3.09
N GLY A 175 1.98 10.94 3.01
CA GLY A 175 0.90 11.87 2.67
C GLY A 175 1.12 13.25 3.30
N PRO A 176 0.23 14.21 3.01
CA PRO A 176 0.34 15.59 3.53
C PRO A 176 0.02 15.77 5.03
N ASN A 177 -0.47 14.74 5.74
CA ASN A 177 -0.79 14.87 7.16
C ASN A 177 0.43 14.58 8.05
N HIS A 178 1.32 15.58 8.13
CA HIS A 178 2.56 15.49 8.91
C HIS A 178 2.34 15.35 10.42
N ALA A 179 1.21 15.83 10.94
CA ALA A 179 0.88 15.68 12.37
C ALA A 179 0.65 14.20 12.74
N LEU A 180 -0.16 13.49 11.95
CA LEU A 180 -0.39 12.06 12.16
C LEU A 180 0.86 11.22 11.85
N LEU A 181 1.63 11.58 10.82
CA LEU A 181 2.92 10.93 10.56
C LEU A 181 3.90 11.09 11.73
N SER A 182 3.99 12.29 12.31
CA SER A 182 4.81 12.54 13.49
C SER A 182 4.35 11.71 14.71
N GLN A 183 3.03 11.51 14.87
CA GLN A 183 2.49 10.62 15.89
C GLN A 183 2.88 9.16 15.64
N LEU A 184 2.67 8.63 14.43
CA LEU A 184 3.01 7.26 14.06
C LEU A 184 4.53 7.01 14.19
N TYR A 185 5.36 7.98 13.81
CA TYR A 185 6.81 7.94 13.99
C TYR A 185 7.19 7.70 15.46
N ARG A 186 6.61 8.46 16.39
CA ARG A 186 6.89 8.32 17.83
C ARG A 186 6.39 6.99 18.38
N GLN A 187 5.18 6.58 17.99
CA GLN A 187 4.53 5.37 18.50
C GLN A 187 5.22 4.08 18.04
N HIS A 188 5.75 4.07 16.81
CA HIS A 188 6.29 2.87 16.17
C HIS A 188 7.78 3.01 15.82
N GLN A 189 8.52 3.86 16.54
CA GLN A 189 9.94 4.11 16.34
C GLN A 189 10.79 2.84 16.18
N PRO A 190 10.57 1.75 16.97
CA PRO A 190 11.36 0.53 16.84
C PRO A 190 11.17 -0.24 15.53
N TRP A 191 10.18 0.11 14.70
CA TRP A 191 9.87 -0.59 13.45
C TRP A 191 10.18 0.25 12.22
N LEU A 192 10.72 1.46 12.38
CA LEU A 192 11.17 2.26 11.25
C LEU A 192 12.44 1.65 10.66
N LEU A 193 12.54 1.65 9.33
CA LEU A 193 13.69 1.09 8.63
C LEU A 193 14.95 1.88 8.96
N ASP A 194 15.95 1.20 9.50
CA ASP A 194 17.19 1.84 9.97
C ASP A 194 17.99 2.49 8.82
N TYR A 195 17.95 1.91 7.61
CA TYR A 195 18.58 2.47 6.42
C TYR A 195 18.12 3.91 6.12
N ASP A 196 16.82 4.19 6.29
CA ASP A 196 16.22 5.50 6.01
C ASP A 196 15.98 6.32 7.30
N ARG A 197 16.54 5.88 8.44
CA ARG A 197 16.32 6.49 9.77
C ARG A 197 16.69 7.96 9.80
N GLU A 198 17.90 8.31 9.36
CA GLU A 198 18.38 9.69 9.42
C GLU A 198 17.44 10.67 8.71
N ARG A 199 16.85 10.24 7.59
CA ARG A 199 15.88 11.05 6.84
C ARG A 199 14.57 11.22 7.61
N MET A 200 14.05 10.16 8.22
CA MET A 200 12.84 10.23 9.04
C MET A 200 13.08 11.07 10.31
N ASP A 201 14.24 10.94 10.93
CA ASP A 201 14.63 11.69 12.12
C ASP A 201 14.75 13.19 11.81
N ALA A 202 15.36 13.55 10.67
CA ALA A 202 15.42 14.93 10.21
C ALA A 202 14.03 15.55 10.02
N ALA A 203 13.03 14.75 9.65
CA ALA A 203 11.64 15.20 9.48
C ALA A 203 10.85 15.26 10.80
N PHE A 204 11.09 14.34 11.75
CA PHE A 204 10.16 14.12 12.87
C PHE A 204 10.78 14.15 14.27
N ALA A 205 12.10 13.95 14.43
CA ALA A 205 12.73 13.85 15.75
C ALA A 205 12.79 15.19 16.51
N THR A 206 12.75 16.31 15.80
CA THR A 206 12.85 17.67 16.38
C THR A 206 11.50 18.31 16.72
N VAL A 207 10.38 17.64 16.41
CA VAL A 207 9.03 18.13 16.71
C VAL A 207 8.63 17.72 18.13
N LEU A 208 9.17 18.42 19.13
CA LEU A 208 8.63 18.41 20.50
C LEU A 208 7.46 19.41 20.55
N HIS A 209 6.26 18.90 20.82
CA HIS A 209 5.09 19.72 21.19
C HIS A 209 5.01 19.88 22.70
#